data_AF-A0A183FLV1-F1
#
_entry.id   AF-A0A183FLV1-F1
#
_cell.length_a   1.000
_cell.length_b   1.000
_cell.length_c   1.000
_cell.angle_alpha   90.00
_cell.angle_beta   90.00
_cell.angle_gamma   90.00
#
_symmetry.space_group_name_H-M   'P 1'
#
loop_
_entity.id
_entity.type
_entity.pdbx_description
1 polymer ?
#
loop_
_entity_poly.entity_id
_entity_poly.type
_entity_poly.pdbx_seq_one_letter_code
_entity_poly.pdbx_strand_id
1 'polypeptide(L)'
;MYQEAKKAGKKAVAVAKAAHYDDLSNQLETRDGERHLYRLSKARHREAEDIEKFLGINDESGHLLAHRKRAMHRWHDYFREFRQ
;
A
#
# COMPACT_ATOMS: atom_id res chain seq x y z
N MET A 1 9.54 -25.36 -32.74
CA MET A 1 10.31 -25.24 -31.48
C MET A 1 10.10 -23.93 -30.72
N TYR A 2 10.58 -22.75 -31.17
CA TYR A 2 10.48 -21.52 -30.35
C TYR A 2 9.03 -21.07 -30.03
N GLN A 3 8.16 -21.04 -31.04
CA GLN A 3 6.76 -20.61 -30.84
C GLN A 3 5.97 -21.55 -29.92
N GLU A 4 6.25 -22.85 -30.02
CA GLU A 4 5.64 -23.88 -29.16
C GLU A 4 6.13 -23.73 -27.72
N ALA A 5 7.44 -23.52 -27.50
CA ALA A 5 8.00 -23.26 -26.18
C ALA A 5 7.42 -21.98 -25.55
N LYS A 6 7.28 -20.91 -26.34
CA LYS A 6 6.65 -19.65 -25.89
C LYS A 6 5.18 -19.86 -25.51
N LYS A 7 4.41 -20.61 -26.30
CA LYS A 7 3.01 -20.94 -26.01
C LYS A 7 2.89 -21.82 -24.76
N ALA A 8 3.76 -22.82 -24.62
CA ALA A 8 3.82 -23.68 -23.44
C ALA A 8 4.15 -22.88 -22.17
N GLY A 9 5.12 -21.96 -22.23
CA GLY A 9 5.45 -21.08 -21.11
C GLY A 9 4.28 -20.20 -20.66
N LYS A 10 3.57 -19.58 -21.61
CA LYS A 10 2.36 -18.80 -21.30
C LYS A 10 1.27 -19.65 -20.65
N LYS A 11 1.05 -20.87 -21.14
CA LYS A 11 0.08 -21.81 -20.57
C LYS A 11 0.48 -22.21 -19.15
N ALA A 12 1.77 -22.51 -18.91
CA ALA A 12 2.28 -22.86 -17.59
C ALA A 12 2.07 -21.70 -16.60
N VAL A 13 2.36 -20.46 -17.00
CA VAL A 13 2.11 -19.28 -16.17
C VAL A 13 0.62 -19.11 -15.88
N ALA A 14 -0.25 -19.30 -16.87
CA ALA A 14 -1.69 -19.19 -16.68
C ALA A 14 -2.22 -20.26 -15.70
N VAL A 15 -1.76 -21.50 -15.83
CA VAL A 15 -2.11 -22.61 -14.91
C VAL A 15 -1.59 -22.32 -13.51
N ALA A 16 -0.34 -21.87 -13.36
CA ALA A 16 0.21 -21.54 -12.06
C ALA A 16 -0.56 -20.40 -11.37
N LYS A 17 -0.98 -19.38 -12.14
CA LYS A 17 -1.83 -18.29 -11.62
C LYS A 17 -3.19 -18.80 -11.18
N ALA A 18 -3.86 -19.60 -12.02
CA ALA A 18 -5.16 -20.17 -11.68
C ALA A 18 -5.09 -20.99 -10.39
N ALA A 19 -4.12 -21.90 -10.29
CA ALA A 19 -3.92 -22.71 -9.08
C ALA A 19 -3.65 -21.87 -7.83
N HIS A 20 -2.85 -20.79 -7.95
CA HIS A 20 -2.59 -19.88 -6.83
C HIS A 20 -3.86 -19.14 -6.37
N TYR A 21 -4.66 -18.65 -7.32
CA TYR A 21 -5.90 -17.93 -6.98
C TYR A 21 -7.00 -18.86 -6.46
N ASP A 22 -7.07 -20.10 -6.96
CA ASP A 22 -8.00 -21.11 -6.45
C ASP A 22 -7.65 -21.48 -4.99
N ASP A 23 -6.37 -21.73 -4.69
CA ASP A 23 -5.91 -21.99 -3.30
C ASP A 23 -6.20 -20.80 -2.38
N LEU A 24 -5.91 -19.57 -2.84
CA LEU A 24 -6.24 -18.37 -2.08
C LEU A 24 -7.75 -18.26 -1.86
N SER A 25 -8.58 -18.51 -2.86
CA SER A 25 -10.05 -18.49 -2.72
C SER A 25 -10.52 -19.49 -1.66
N ASN A 26 -10.04 -20.73 -1.72
CA ASN A 26 -10.37 -21.75 -0.75
C ASN A 26 -9.96 -21.35 0.68
N GLN A 27 -8.79 -20.74 0.85
CA GLN A 27 -8.36 -20.23 2.15
C GLN A 27 -9.27 -19.10 2.65
N LEU A 28 -9.73 -18.22 1.76
CA LEU A 28 -10.65 -17.14 2.09
C LEU A 28 -12.06 -17.61 2.46
N GLU A 29 -12.50 -18.75 1.93
CA GLU A 29 -13.77 -19.38 2.31
C GLU A 29 -13.73 -19.98 3.73
N THR A 30 -12.56 -20.05 4.35
CA THR A 30 -12.43 -20.42 5.76
C THR A 30 -12.61 -19.20 6.67
N ARG A 31 -13.18 -19.44 7.86
CA ARG A 31 -13.35 -18.39 8.88
C ARG A 31 -12.03 -17.74 9.31
N ASP A 32 -10.92 -18.46 9.21
CA ASP A 32 -9.59 -17.94 9.53
C ASP A 32 -9.01 -17.08 8.41
N GLY A 33 -9.29 -17.42 7.15
CA GLY A 33 -8.97 -16.58 5.98
C GLY A 33 -9.72 -15.25 6.00
N GLU A 34 -11.04 -15.27 6.25
CA GLU A 34 -11.83 -14.05 6.42
C GLU A 34 -11.27 -13.16 7.55
N ARG A 35 -10.94 -13.76 8.70
CA ARG A 35 -10.35 -13.06 9.85
C ARG A 35 -8.99 -12.46 9.51
N HIS A 36 -8.19 -13.15 8.69
CA HIS A 36 -6.91 -12.63 8.23
C HIS A 36 -7.09 -11.41 7.33
N LEU A 37 -7.99 -11.47 6.34
CA LEU A 37 -8.30 -10.32 5.48
C LEU A 37 -8.83 -9.13 6.27
N TYR A 38 -9.74 -9.35 7.22
CA TYR A 38 -10.26 -8.29 8.07
C TYR A 38 -9.13 -7.60 8.85
N ARG A 39 -8.20 -8.37 9.44
CA ARG A 39 -7.03 -7.81 10.14
C ARG A 39 -6.13 -7.02 9.20
N LEU A 40 -5.88 -7.52 7.99
CA LEU A 40 -5.06 -6.84 6.99
C LEU A 40 -5.69 -5.52 6.55
N SER A 41 -7.00 -5.53 6.24
CA SER A 41 -7.76 -4.34 5.87
C SER A 41 -7.75 -3.30 6.99
N LYS A 42 -7.97 -3.75 8.24
CA LYS A 42 -7.93 -2.88 9.42
C LYS A 42 -6.55 -2.27 9.66
N ALA A 43 -5.47 -3.03 9.44
CA ALA A 43 -4.10 -2.53 9.55
C ALA A 43 -3.84 -1.45 8.50
N ARG A 44 -4.19 -1.69 7.23
CA ARG A 44 -4.06 -0.71 6.14
C ARG A 44 -4.86 0.57 6.40
N HIS A 45 -6.08 0.43 6.90
CA HIS A 45 -6.90 1.59 7.25
C HIS A 45 -6.23 2.42 8.35
N ARG A 46 -5.73 1.78 9.41
CA ARG A 46 -5.00 2.46 10.48
C ARG A 46 -3.73 3.15 9.99
N GLU A 47 -2.97 2.50 9.12
CA GLU A 47 -1.76 3.09 8.52
C GLU A 47 -2.10 4.34 7.68
N ALA A 48 -3.16 4.27 6.87
CA ALA A 48 -3.62 5.42 6.11
C ALA A 48 -4.13 6.56 7.01
N GLU A 49 -4.87 6.23 8.09
CA GLU A 49 -5.29 7.22 9.08
C GLU A 49 -4.10 7.84 9.82
N ASP A 50 -3.09 7.05 10.17
CA ASP A 50 -1.89 7.54 10.85
C ASP A 50 -1.11 8.50 9.94
N ILE A 51 -0.97 8.18 8.65
CA ILE A 51 -0.39 9.07 7.65
C ILE A 51 -1.22 10.35 7.50
N GLU A 52 -2.55 10.27 7.56
CA GLU A 52 -3.42 11.45 7.47
C GLU A 52 -3.39 12.33 8.74
N LYS A 53 -3.33 11.70 9.91
CA LYS A 53 -3.39 12.37 11.23
C LYS A 53 -2.02 12.86 11.71
N PHE A 54 -0.94 12.17 11.36
CA PHE A 54 0.43 12.44 11.83
C PHE A 54 1.31 12.99 10.70
N LEU A 55 0.98 14.18 10.23
CA LEU A 55 1.93 14.99 9.45
C LEU A 55 2.83 15.77 10.43
N GLY A 56 3.68 15.06 11.18
CA GLY A 56 4.61 15.66 12.13
C GLY A 56 5.79 16.29 11.40
N ILE A 57 5.74 17.61 11.18
CA ILE A 57 6.83 18.41 10.62
C ILE A 57 7.21 19.49 11.62
N ASN A 58 8.51 19.70 11.82
CA ASN A 58 8.98 20.81 12.63
C ASN A 58 8.83 22.13 11.86
N ASP A 59 8.36 23.17 12.54
CA ASP A 59 8.45 24.53 12.02
C ASP A 59 9.89 25.04 12.02
N GLU A 60 10.11 26.27 11.54
CA GLU A 60 11.43 26.90 11.45
C GLU A 60 12.13 27.04 12.82
N SER A 61 11.35 27.10 13.90
CA SER A 61 11.84 27.15 15.27
C SER A 61 12.02 25.78 15.92
N GLY A 62 11.79 24.69 15.18
CA GLY A 62 11.97 23.32 15.67
C GLY A 62 10.76 22.75 16.41
N HIS A 63 9.61 23.43 16.43
CA HIS A 63 8.42 22.92 17.10
C HIS A 63 7.62 21.98 16.20
N LEU A 64 7.19 20.84 16.75
CA LEU A 64 6.39 19.86 16.03
C LEU A 64 5.00 20.39 15.69
N LEU A 65 4.70 20.52 14.40
CA LEU A 65 3.37 20.81 13.89
C LEU A 65 2.59 19.49 13.74
N ALA A 66 1.66 19.23 14.66
CA ALA A 66 0.78 18.05 14.58
C ALA A 66 -0.50 18.30 13.75
N HIS A 67 -0.77 19.55 13.36
CA HIS A 67 -1.96 19.90 12.59
C HIS A 67 -1.70 19.83 11.08
N ARG A 68 -2.37 18.91 10.38
CA ARG A 68 -2.30 18.69 8.92
C ARG A 68 -2.28 19.97 8.07
N LYS A 69 -3.16 20.94 8.34
CA LYS A 69 -3.19 22.21 7.57
C LYS A 69 -1.89 23.02 7.73
N ARG A 70 -1.35 23.09 8.94
CA ARG A 70 -0.10 23.81 9.24
C ARG A 70 1.10 23.07 8.66
N ALA A 71 1.11 21.75 8.80
CA ALA A 71 2.12 20.88 8.20
C ALA A 71 2.19 21.04 6.68
N MET A 72 1.04 20.98 5.99
CA MET A 72 0.96 21.16 4.54
C MET A 72 1.42 22.56 4.09
N HIS A 73 1.12 23.60 4.87
CA HIS A 73 1.59 24.96 4.57
C HIS A 73 3.12 25.03 4.68
N ARG A 74 3.71 24.47 5.75
CA ARG A 74 5.17 24.44 5.92
C ARG A 74 5.87 23.63 4.82
N TRP A 75 5.30 22.50 4.40
CA TRP A 75 5.79 21.74 3.24
C TRP A 75 5.78 22.59 1.96
N HIS A 76 4.71 23.33 1.73
CA HIS A 76 4.59 24.21 0.58
C HIS A 76 5.66 25.32 0.59
N ASP A 77 5.89 25.95 1.75
CA ASP A 77 6.89 27.01 1.90
C ASP A 77 8.32 26.48 1.74
N TYR A 78 8.64 25.34 2.36
CA TYR A 78 9.93 24.66 2.20
C TYR A 78 10.25 24.40 0.71
N PHE A 79 9.30 23.86 -0.06
CA PHE A 79 9.51 23.61 -1.49
C PHE A 79 9.50 24.87 -2.37
N ARG A 80 8.98 26.00 -1.87
CA ARG A 80 9.08 27.30 -2.53
C ARG A 80 10.44 27.94 -2.28
N GLU A 81 10.95 27.85 -1.06
CA GLU A 81 12.28 28.33 -0.65
C GLU A 81 13.40 27.55 -1.34
N PHE A 82 13.27 26.22 -1.45
CA PHE A 82 14.30 25.36 -2.06
C PHE A 82 14.40 25.49 -3.59
N ARG A 83 13.47 26.19 -4.25
CA ARG A 83 13.40 26.29 -5.73
C ARG A 83 14.02 27.56 -6.32
N GLN A 84 14.74 28.34 -5.51
CA GLN A 84 15.55 29.50 -5.92
C GLN A 84 17.04 29.14 -5.86
#